data_AF-A0A0T9PWV2-F1
#
_entry.id   AF-A0A0T9PWV2-F1
#
_cell.length_a   1.000
_cell.length_b   1.000
_cell.length_c   1.000
_cell.angle_alpha   90.00
_cell.angle_beta   90.00
_cell.angle_gamma   90.00
#
_symmetry.space_group_name_H-M   'P 1'
#
loop_
_entity.id
_entity.type
_entity.pdbx_description
1 polymer ?
#
loop_
_entity_poly.entity_id
_entity_poly.type
_entity_poly.pdbx_seq_one_letter_code
_entity_poly.pdbx_strand_id
1 'polypeptide(L)'
;MKQNNLDTAIGYIKSNIGFSLAVQIEALIHGHESGINQDLSTSANWGCISLHLSQQGPLQYHALMALLTCQFVFNSGLWPSMSGTASVLTPKNRLPSNWKDLSLRFWKNKAEAQIRDGLRMFISTTNNQDNLANAAQRWRPSFPDTDDYLAATRQDFAGKRLTPTCYDAVMLWLFKSGLVSLPWLLKYRNANTESALTAAFGRGTVIWNGAFSPTNRLPMIPRGHIVHIFEHQLSWNGHWMVSLGNGLAAGVNNNNEDPPVPRDYCTQLNLNKQLLDFGGGTAVVIDPFLIPGRL
;
A
#
# COMPACT_ATOMS: atom_id res chain seq x y z
N MET A 1 -39.28 3.21 0.68
CA MET A 1 -38.10 3.91 1.23
C MET A 1 -37.06 4.01 0.12
N LYS A 2 -36.53 5.21 -0.19
CA LYS A 2 -35.36 5.30 -1.08
C LYS A 2 -34.20 4.63 -0.34
N GLN A 3 -33.65 3.57 -0.92
CA GLN A 3 -32.52 2.87 -0.33
C GLN A 3 -31.32 3.83 -0.31
N ASN A 4 -30.71 3.96 0.88
CA ASN A 4 -29.57 4.83 1.09
C ASN A 4 -28.35 4.26 0.35
N ASN A 5 -27.69 5.11 -0.44
CA ASN A 5 -26.51 4.74 -1.24
C ASN A 5 -25.35 4.25 -0.37
N LEU A 6 -25.20 4.88 0.80
CA LEU A 6 -24.19 4.51 1.79
C LEU A 6 -24.47 3.13 2.40
N ASP A 7 -25.70 2.86 2.83
CA ASP A 7 -26.07 1.54 3.38
C ASP A 7 -25.86 0.41 2.37
N THR A 8 -26.15 0.71 1.10
CA THR A 8 -25.91 -0.19 -0.03
C THR A 8 -24.42 -0.49 -0.21
N ALA A 9 -23.57 0.54 -0.18
CA ALA A 9 -22.12 0.40 -0.25
C ALA A 9 -21.59 -0.45 0.92
N ILE A 10 -21.97 -0.12 2.16
CA ILE A 10 -21.53 -0.84 3.36
C ILE A 10 -21.98 -2.30 3.34
N GLY A 11 -23.24 -2.56 2.99
CA GLY A 11 -23.77 -3.92 2.87
C GLY A 11 -23.02 -4.76 1.84
N TYR A 12 -22.66 -4.14 0.71
CA TYR A 12 -21.85 -4.80 -0.32
C TYR A 12 -20.44 -5.12 0.18
N ILE A 13 -19.76 -4.18 0.86
CA ILE A 13 -18.42 -4.38 1.43
C ILE A 13 -18.44 -5.52 2.44
N LYS A 14 -19.43 -5.55 3.36
CA LYS A 14 -19.59 -6.62 4.35
C LYS A 14 -19.70 -8.00 3.69
N SER A 15 -20.45 -8.09 2.59
CA SER A 15 -20.79 -9.37 1.95
C SER A 15 -19.74 -9.86 0.96
N ASN A 16 -18.97 -8.97 0.31
CA ASN A 16 -18.14 -9.31 -0.85
C ASN A 16 -16.66 -8.95 -0.72
N ILE A 17 -16.30 -8.04 0.19
CA ILE A 17 -14.92 -7.54 0.33
C ILE A 17 -14.34 -7.97 1.68
N GLY A 18 -14.98 -7.57 2.78
CA GLY A 18 -14.52 -7.90 4.11
C GLY A 18 -15.24 -7.12 5.19
N PHE A 19 -15.69 -7.83 6.23
CA PHE A 19 -16.39 -7.25 7.36
C PHE A 19 -15.56 -6.17 8.09
N SER A 20 -14.25 -6.41 8.29
CA SER A 20 -13.37 -5.47 8.98
C SER A 20 -13.27 -4.11 8.28
N LEU A 21 -13.24 -4.08 6.94
CA LEU A 21 -13.23 -2.83 6.18
C LEU A 21 -14.53 -2.06 6.37
N ALA A 22 -15.66 -2.76 6.31
CA ALA A 22 -16.96 -2.11 6.52
C ALA A 22 -17.07 -1.48 7.91
N VAL A 23 -16.65 -2.19 8.96
CA VAL A 23 -16.65 -1.66 10.34
C VAL A 23 -15.73 -0.44 10.45
N GLN A 24 -14.56 -0.48 9.83
CA GLN A 24 -13.63 0.66 9.81
C GLN A 24 -14.25 1.87 9.11
N ILE A 25 -14.90 1.67 7.95
CA ILE A 25 -15.59 2.73 7.24
C ILE A 25 -16.74 3.29 8.10
N GLU A 26 -17.57 2.44 8.69
CA GLU A 26 -18.67 2.85 9.59
C GLU A 26 -18.16 3.71 10.76
N ALA A 27 -17.01 3.37 11.33
CA ALA A 27 -16.38 4.19 12.38
C ALA A 27 -15.89 5.55 11.86
N LEU A 28 -15.34 5.61 10.64
CA LEU A 28 -14.79 6.83 10.04
C LEU A 28 -15.86 7.80 9.50
N ILE A 29 -17.06 7.31 9.21
CA ILE A 29 -18.14 8.14 8.65
C ILE A 29 -19.11 8.65 9.72
N HIS A 30 -18.94 8.23 10.97
CA HIS A 30 -19.84 8.60 12.06
C HIS A 30 -19.97 10.13 12.18
N GLY A 31 -21.19 10.66 12.07
CA GLY A 31 -21.47 12.10 12.08
C GLY A 31 -21.29 12.82 10.74
N HIS A 32 -20.89 12.10 9.68
CA HIS A 32 -20.69 12.61 8.31
C HIS A 32 -21.58 11.92 7.27
N GLU A 33 -22.51 11.07 7.69
CA GLU A 33 -23.28 10.17 6.83
C GLU A 33 -24.13 10.92 5.80
N SER A 34 -24.77 12.03 6.22
CA SER A 34 -25.63 12.84 5.35
C SER A 34 -24.84 13.51 4.22
N GLY A 35 -23.67 14.08 4.54
CA GLY A 35 -22.78 14.71 3.56
C GLY A 35 -22.20 13.71 2.56
N ILE A 36 -21.81 12.52 3.03
CA ILE A 36 -21.32 11.43 2.17
C ILE A 36 -22.43 10.92 1.27
N ASN A 37 -23.62 10.68 1.81
CA ASN A 37 -24.76 10.22 1.02
C ASN A 37 -25.20 11.26 -0.01
N GLN A 38 -25.14 12.55 0.34
CA GLN A 38 -25.35 13.65 -0.60
C GLN A 38 -24.31 13.60 -1.71
N ASP A 39 -23.01 13.58 -1.38
CA ASP A 39 -21.94 13.54 -2.37
C ASP A 39 -22.09 12.34 -3.31
N LEU A 40 -22.32 11.14 -2.77
CA LEU A 40 -22.58 9.93 -3.56
C LEU A 40 -23.79 10.09 -4.50
N SER A 41 -24.80 10.85 -4.10
CA SER A 41 -26.02 11.07 -4.87
C SER A 41 -25.94 12.24 -5.87
N THR A 42 -25.01 13.18 -5.68
CA THR A 42 -24.90 14.40 -6.50
C THR A 42 -23.78 14.26 -7.54
N SER A 43 -24.14 14.16 -8.81
CA SER A 43 -23.39 14.67 -9.96
C SER A 43 -24.35 14.79 -11.15
N ALA A 44 -24.16 15.74 -12.07
CA ALA A 44 -25.05 15.93 -13.21
C ALA A 44 -25.20 14.65 -14.06
N ASN A 45 -24.18 13.81 -14.07
CA ASN A 45 -24.17 12.53 -14.77
C ASN A 45 -24.65 11.35 -13.90
N TRP A 46 -24.79 11.52 -12.58
CA TRP A 46 -25.11 10.44 -11.65
C TRP A 46 -26.50 9.85 -11.87
N GLY A 47 -27.50 10.68 -12.15
CA GLY A 47 -28.87 10.22 -12.39
C GLY A 47 -28.93 9.26 -13.58
N CYS A 48 -28.28 9.59 -14.68
CA CYS A 48 -28.22 8.74 -15.86
C CYS A 48 -27.34 7.49 -15.65
N ILE A 49 -26.21 7.63 -14.94
CA ILE A 49 -25.29 6.52 -14.65
C ILE A 49 -25.92 5.49 -13.70
N SER A 50 -26.57 5.94 -12.64
CA SER A 50 -27.21 5.04 -11.65
C SER A 50 -28.38 4.27 -12.27
N LEU A 51 -29.20 4.92 -13.11
CA LEU A 51 -30.27 4.25 -13.85
C LEU A 51 -29.69 3.21 -14.83
N HIS A 52 -28.66 3.56 -15.58
CA HIS A 52 -28.02 2.63 -16.52
C HIS A 52 -27.36 1.43 -15.82
N LEU A 53 -26.63 1.65 -14.72
CA LEU A 53 -25.96 0.59 -13.96
C LEU A 53 -26.94 -0.35 -13.26
N SER A 54 -28.03 0.19 -12.71
CA SER A 54 -29.08 -0.63 -12.10
C SER A 54 -29.77 -1.54 -13.14
N GLN A 55 -29.81 -1.12 -14.41
CA GLN A 55 -30.30 -1.92 -15.53
C GLN A 55 -29.27 -2.95 -16.04
N GLN A 56 -27.96 -2.67 -15.94
CA GLN A 56 -26.90 -3.61 -16.33
C GLN A 56 -26.61 -4.70 -15.28
N GLY A 57 -26.88 -4.42 -14.00
CA GLY A 57 -26.90 -5.44 -12.95
C GLY A 57 -26.71 -4.85 -11.54
N PRO A 58 -27.53 -5.23 -10.54
CA PRO A 58 -27.51 -4.63 -9.20
C PRO A 58 -26.15 -4.77 -8.49
N LEU A 59 -25.41 -5.86 -8.74
CA LEU A 59 -24.11 -6.10 -8.11
C LEU A 59 -23.01 -5.14 -8.62
N GLN A 60 -23.01 -4.80 -9.90
CA GLN A 60 -22.04 -3.86 -10.47
C GLN A 60 -22.25 -2.46 -9.90
N TYR A 61 -23.52 -2.03 -9.80
CA TYR A 61 -23.89 -0.77 -9.15
C TYR A 61 -23.41 -0.75 -7.69
N HIS A 62 -23.72 -1.78 -6.90
CA HIS A 62 -23.31 -1.84 -5.49
C HIS A 62 -21.79 -1.85 -5.31
N ALA A 63 -21.06 -2.55 -6.19
CA ALA A 63 -19.60 -2.55 -6.19
C ALA A 63 -19.03 -1.15 -6.46
N LEU A 64 -19.60 -0.42 -7.42
CA LEU A 64 -19.16 0.95 -7.72
C LEU A 64 -19.44 1.89 -6.54
N MET A 65 -20.60 1.76 -5.88
CA MET A 65 -20.92 2.52 -4.68
C MET A 65 -19.89 2.28 -3.58
N ALA A 66 -19.60 1.01 -3.30
CA ALA A 66 -18.57 0.62 -2.35
C ALA A 66 -17.20 1.25 -2.69
N LEU A 67 -16.80 1.22 -3.97
CA LEU A 67 -15.50 1.77 -4.38
C LEU A 67 -15.43 3.28 -4.17
N LEU A 68 -16.46 4.02 -4.58
CA LEU A 68 -16.53 5.46 -4.38
C LEU A 68 -16.53 5.84 -2.90
N THR A 69 -17.25 5.08 -2.06
CA THR A 69 -17.22 5.26 -0.59
C THR A 69 -15.80 5.08 -0.04
N CYS A 70 -15.10 4.00 -0.41
CA CYS A 70 -13.72 3.78 0.02
C CYS A 70 -12.79 4.92 -0.45
N GLN A 71 -12.87 5.31 -1.71
CA GLN A 71 -12.06 6.40 -2.26
C GLN A 71 -12.33 7.72 -1.53
N PHE A 72 -13.58 8.04 -1.25
CA PHE A 72 -13.94 9.24 -0.50
C PHE A 72 -13.35 9.19 0.92
N VAL A 73 -13.61 8.12 1.67
CA VAL A 73 -13.21 8.02 3.07
C VAL A 73 -11.69 8.06 3.23
N PHE A 74 -10.94 7.27 2.45
CA PHE A 74 -9.50 7.11 2.66
C PHE A 74 -8.62 8.15 1.96
N ASN A 75 -9.14 8.87 0.95
CA ASN A 75 -8.37 9.90 0.23
C ASN A 75 -8.83 11.33 0.55
N SER A 76 -9.95 11.52 1.25
CA SER A 76 -10.40 12.85 1.73
C SER A 76 -9.73 13.26 3.05
N GLY A 77 -10.14 14.41 3.58
CA GLY A 77 -9.73 14.88 4.91
C GLY A 77 -10.32 14.11 6.09
N LEU A 78 -11.24 13.17 5.88
CA LEU A 78 -11.86 12.38 6.96
C LEU A 78 -10.89 11.37 7.60
N TRP A 79 -10.05 10.73 6.79
CA TRP A 79 -9.08 9.75 7.27
C TRP A 79 -7.96 10.35 8.15
N PRO A 80 -7.36 11.50 7.77
CA PRO A 80 -6.38 12.24 8.57
C PRO A 80 -6.81 12.71 9.97
N SER A 81 -8.08 13.11 10.15
CA SER A 81 -8.54 13.82 11.35
C SER A 81 -8.72 12.93 12.58
N MET A 82 -8.71 11.60 12.41
CA MET A 82 -9.02 10.64 13.48
C MET A 82 -7.88 9.68 13.86
N SER A 83 -6.74 9.69 13.16
CA SER A 83 -5.67 8.69 13.38
C SER A 83 -4.74 8.95 14.59
N GLY A 84 -5.00 9.96 15.42
CA GLY A 84 -4.61 10.06 16.83
C GLY A 84 -3.13 10.00 17.27
N THR A 85 -2.16 9.71 16.40
CA THR A 85 -0.74 9.58 16.79
C THR A 85 0.16 10.58 16.07
N ALA A 86 0.95 11.28 16.88
CA ALA A 86 1.93 12.27 16.51
C ALA A 86 2.87 11.85 15.36
N SER A 87 3.22 12.84 14.53
CA SER A 87 4.44 12.84 13.69
C SER A 87 4.55 11.83 12.55
N VAL A 88 3.48 11.17 12.11
CA VAL A 88 3.47 10.48 10.81
C VAL A 88 2.66 11.33 9.84
N LEU A 89 3.34 11.86 8.82
CA LEU A 89 2.85 12.78 7.81
C LEU A 89 1.41 12.47 7.39
N THR A 90 0.46 13.24 7.90
CA THR A 90 -0.96 13.06 7.61
C THR A 90 -1.17 13.14 6.10
N PRO A 91 -1.88 12.18 5.47
CA PRO A 91 -2.21 12.34 4.06
C PRO A 91 -3.00 13.65 3.91
N LYS A 92 -2.44 14.66 3.23
CA LYS A 92 -3.24 15.83 2.80
C LYS A 92 -4.46 15.30 2.02
N ASN A 93 -5.58 16.02 2.03
CA ASN A 93 -6.71 15.70 1.15
C ASN A 93 -6.17 15.48 -0.28
N ARG A 94 -6.30 14.25 -0.77
CA ARG A 94 -5.75 13.81 -2.08
C ARG A 94 -6.82 13.76 -3.15
N LEU A 95 -8.08 14.04 -2.80
CA LEU A 95 -9.15 14.08 -3.77
C LEU A 95 -9.11 15.43 -4.48
N PRO A 96 -8.84 15.47 -5.81
CA PRO A 96 -9.07 16.69 -6.57
C PRO A 96 -10.56 17.05 -6.54
N SER A 97 -10.90 18.31 -6.79
CA SER A 97 -12.30 18.80 -6.74
C SER A 97 -13.25 18.03 -7.68
N ASN A 98 -12.74 17.42 -8.75
CA ASN A 98 -13.48 16.61 -9.72
C ASN A 98 -13.23 15.09 -9.59
N TRP A 99 -12.73 14.61 -8.44
CA TRP A 99 -12.34 13.20 -8.24
C TRP A 99 -13.45 12.20 -8.61
N LYS A 100 -14.71 12.50 -8.27
CA LYS A 100 -15.84 11.61 -8.50
C LYS A 100 -16.09 11.40 -9.99
N ASP A 101 -16.03 12.48 -10.78
CA ASP A 101 -16.16 12.40 -12.23
C ASP A 101 -15.01 11.63 -12.86
N LEU A 102 -13.78 11.82 -12.37
CA LEU A 102 -12.60 11.07 -12.84
C LEU A 102 -12.75 9.56 -12.55
N SER A 103 -13.13 9.21 -11.31
CA SER A 103 -13.38 7.83 -10.91
C SER A 103 -14.50 7.20 -11.75
N LEU A 104 -15.61 7.91 -11.92
CA LEU A 104 -16.75 7.42 -12.71
C LEU A 104 -16.40 7.21 -14.18
N ARG A 105 -15.64 8.10 -14.80
CA ARG A 105 -15.19 7.94 -16.20
C ARG A 105 -14.42 6.64 -16.39
N PHE A 106 -13.64 6.23 -15.40
CA PHE A 106 -12.85 5.00 -15.45
C PHE A 106 -13.66 3.75 -15.10
N TRP A 107 -14.41 3.77 -13.99
CA TRP A 107 -15.00 2.56 -13.40
C TRP A 107 -16.40 2.21 -13.91
N LYS A 108 -17.19 3.19 -14.39
CA LYS A 108 -18.62 2.96 -14.69
C LYS A 108 -18.87 1.88 -15.76
N ASN A 109 -17.90 1.64 -16.65
CA ASN A 109 -18.00 0.64 -17.72
C ASN A 109 -17.21 -0.63 -17.41
N LYS A 110 -16.62 -0.76 -16.22
CA LYS A 110 -15.84 -1.95 -15.82
C LYS A 110 -16.77 -3.03 -15.29
N ALA A 111 -16.44 -4.29 -15.55
CA ALA A 111 -17.19 -5.41 -14.99
C ALA A 111 -17.10 -5.41 -13.45
N GLU A 112 -18.11 -5.97 -12.79
CA GLU A 112 -18.17 -6.05 -11.32
C GLU A 112 -16.89 -6.66 -10.70
N ALA A 113 -16.36 -7.72 -11.29
CA ALA A 113 -15.10 -8.34 -10.86
C ALA A 113 -13.90 -7.37 -10.89
N GLN A 114 -13.82 -6.50 -11.92
CA GLN A 114 -12.76 -5.51 -12.03
C GLN A 114 -12.90 -4.41 -10.98
N ILE A 115 -14.13 -3.97 -10.70
CA ILE A 115 -14.41 -2.99 -9.63
C ILE A 115 -14.04 -3.60 -8.27
N ARG A 116 -14.34 -4.89 -8.08
CA ARG A 116 -13.96 -5.66 -6.89
C ARG A 116 -12.44 -5.73 -6.71
N ASP A 117 -11.68 -5.86 -7.79
CA ASP A 117 -10.22 -5.81 -7.74
C ASP A 117 -9.68 -4.42 -7.36
N GLY A 118 -10.36 -3.35 -7.77
CA GLY A 118 -10.14 -2.01 -7.24
C GLY A 118 -10.40 -1.94 -5.73
N LEU A 119 -11.55 -2.44 -5.26
CA LEU A 119 -11.90 -2.47 -3.83
C LEU A 119 -10.89 -3.23 -2.96
N ARG A 120 -10.31 -4.31 -3.48
CA ARG A 120 -9.29 -5.11 -2.77
C ARG A 120 -8.02 -4.35 -2.44
N MET A 121 -7.79 -3.16 -3.01
CA MET A 121 -6.68 -2.31 -2.61
C MET A 121 -6.84 -1.78 -1.18
N PHE A 122 -8.06 -1.70 -0.63
CA PHE A 122 -8.34 -1.14 0.69
C PHE A 122 -8.28 -2.16 1.83
N ILE A 123 -7.96 -3.43 1.55
CA ILE A 123 -7.81 -4.48 2.57
C ILE A 123 -6.54 -5.29 2.35
N SER A 124 -5.96 -5.86 3.41
CA SER A 124 -5.00 -6.96 3.25
C SER A 124 -5.71 -8.21 2.71
N THR A 125 -5.12 -8.89 1.72
CA THR A 125 -5.76 -10.02 1.01
C THR A 125 -4.95 -11.31 1.02
N THR A 126 -3.76 -11.34 1.62
CA THR A 126 -2.87 -12.50 1.61
C THR A 126 -2.57 -13.02 3.01
N ASN A 127 -2.48 -14.34 3.09
CA ASN A 127 -1.99 -15.11 4.24
C ASN A 127 -0.72 -15.90 3.87
N ASN A 128 -0.10 -15.63 2.71
CA ASN A 128 1.16 -16.25 2.30
C ASN A 128 2.28 -15.22 2.15
N GLN A 129 3.37 -15.45 2.88
CA GLN A 129 4.56 -14.62 2.90
C GLN A 129 5.36 -14.69 1.58
N ASP A 130 5.33 -15.82 0.89
CA ASP A 130 6.01 -15.99 -0.40
C ASP A 130 5.47 -15.03 -1.46
N ASN A 131 4.24 -14.54 -1.31
CA ASN A 131 3.69 -13.53 -2.20
C ASN A 131 4.51 -12.23 -2.17
N LEU A 132 5.16 -11.88 -1.06
CA LEU A 132 6.08 -10.73 -1.02
C LEU A 132 7.31 -10.97 -1.87
N ALA A 133 7.96 -12.12 -1.71
CA ALA A 133 9.13 -12.48 -2.52
C ALA A 133 8.78 -12.60 -4.01
N ASN A 134 7.62 -13.18 -4.33
CA ASN A 134 7.11 -13.27 -5.70
C ASN A 134 6.84 -11.86 -6.28
N ALA A 135 6.26 -10.96 -5.47
CA ALA A 135 6.06 -9.58 -5.89
C ALA A 135 7.41 -8.88 -6.15
N ALA A 136 8.36 -9.07 -5.22
CA ALA A 136 9.69 -8.50 -5.29
C ALA A 136 10.57 -9.07 -6.41
N GLN A 137 10.25 -10.24 -6.98
CA GLN A 137 10.93 -10.81 -8.15
C GLN A 137 10.29 -10.44 -9.49
N ARG A 138 8.99 -10.19 -9.50
CA ARG A 138 8.22 -9.97 -10.74
C ARG A 138 8.08 -8.50 -11.09
N TRP A 139 7.98 -7.63 -10.08
CA TRP A 139 7.60 -6.24 -10.29
C TRP A 139 8.77 -5.31 -10.07
N ARG A 140 9.19 -4.64 -11.14
CA ARG A 140 10.03 -3.45 -11.01
C ARG A 140 9.20 -2.35 -10.34
N PRO A 141 9.62 -1.79 -9.19
CA PRO A 141 8.83 -0.79 -8.53
C PRO A 141 8.72 0.48 -9.38
N SER A 142 7.53 1.05 -9.42
CA SER A 142 7.25 2.37 -10.00
C SER A 142 5.99 2.92 -9.36
N PHE A 143 6.06 4.17 -8.92
CA PHE A 143 4.91 4.88 -8.39
C PHE A 143 4.29 5.75 -9.48
N PRO A 144 2.95 5.88 -9.52
CA PRO A 144 2.33 6.91 -10.33
C PRO A 144 2.79 8.29 -9.85
N ASP A 145 3.11 9.17 -10.81
CA ASP A 145 3.45 10.59 -10.57
C ASP A 145 2.24 11.42 -10.09
N THR A 146 1.05 10.85 -10.20
CA THR A 146 -0.23 11.57 -10.11
C THR A 146 -1.23 10.87 -9.20
N ASP A 147 -2.36 11.53 -8.97
CA ASP A 147 -3.56 11.05 -8.24
C ASP A 147 -4.27 9.85 -8.91
N ASP A 148 -3.54 9.01 -9.65
CA ASP A 148 -4.04 7.81 -10.34
C ASP A 148 -4.57 6.74 -9.36
N TYR A 149 -4.50 6.97 -8.05
CA TYR A 149 -5.17 6.15 -7.03
C TYR A 149 -6.68 5.99 -7.30
N LEU A 150 -7.30 6.92 -8.02
CA LEU A 150 -8.70 6.83 -8.42
C LEU A 150 -8.97 5.74 -9.47
N ALA A 151 -7.98 5.34 -10.25
CA ALA A 151 -8.07 4.31 -11.30
C ALA A 151 -7.20 3.07 -11.00
N ALA A 152 -6.43 3.09 -9.92
CA ALA A 152 -5.45 2.05 -9.64
C ALA A 152 -6.09 0.75 -9.13
N THR A 153 -5.49 -0.37 -9.54
CA THR A 153 -5.70 -1.71 -8.97
C THR A 153 -4.39 -2.22 -8.41
N ARG A 154 -4.39 -3.30 -7.60
CA ARG A 154 -3.14 -3.95 -7.21
C ARG A 154 -2.32 -4.41 -8.43
N GLN A 155 -2.95 -4.79 -9.55
CA GLN A 155 -2.24 -5.23 -10.75
C GLN A 155 -1.64 -4.05 -11.53
N ASP A 156 -2.42 -2.98 -11.71
CA ASP A 156 -2.10 -1.86 -12.60
C ASP A 156 -1.45 -0.67 -11.88
N PHE A 157 -1.17 -0.80 -10.58
CA PHE A 157 -0.39 0.18 -9.81
C PHE A 157 1.07 0.23 -10.33
N ALA A 158 1.28 0.81 -11.50
CA ALA A 158 2.57 1.00 -12.15
C ALA A 158 2.51 2.33 -12.88
N GLY A 159 3.32 3.30 -12.45
CA GLY A 159 3.48 4.59 -13.12
C GLY A 159 4.59 4.57 -14.16
N LYS A 160 4.95 5.75 -14.67
CA LYS A 160 6.20 5.93 -15.42
C LYS A 160 7.39 5.83 -14.45
N ARG A 161 8.53 5.36 -14.98
CA ARG A 161 9.80 5.18 -14.25
C ARG A 161 10.24 6.50 -13.59
N LEU A 162 9.99 6.64 -12.29
CA LEU A 162 10.81 7.50 -11.44
C LEU A 162 11.39 6.64 -10.34
N THR A 163 12.70 6.74 -10.24
CA THR A 163 13.62 5.89 -9.47
C THR A 163 13.19 5.75 -8.00
N PRO A 164 12.56 4.63 -7.61
CA PRO A 164 12.17 4.41 -6.22
C PRO A 164 13.42 4.16 -5.37
N THR A 165 13.40 4.55 -4.11
CA THR A 165 14.41 4.11 -3.13
C THR A 165 14.20 2.64 -2.77
N CYS A 166 15.18 2.02 -2.11
CA CYS A 166 15.03 0.66 -1.56
C CYS A 166 13.79 0.52 -0.64
N TYR A 167 13.48 1.56 0.15
CA TYR A 167 12.29 1.62 0.99
C TYR A 167 11.00 1.61 0.15
N ASP A 168 10.91 2.51 -0.84
CA ASP A 168 9.75 2.63 -1.72
C ASP A 168 9.47 1.31 -2.46
N ALA A 169 10.53 0.59 -2.84
CA ALA A 169 10.42 -0.72 -3.46
C ALA A 169 9.72 -1.75 -2.55
N VAL A 170 10.18 -1.87 -1.30
CA VAL A 170 9.57 -2.79 -0.32
C VAL A 170 8.12 -2.42 -0.03
N MET A 171 7.83 -1.13 0.15
CA MET A 171 6.47 -0.62 0.34
C MET A 171 5.54 -1.02 -0.80
N LEU A 172 6.00 -0.86 -2.05
CA LEU A 172 5.19 -1.23 -3.21
C LEU A 172 5.04 -2.74 -3.34
N TRP A 173 6.06 -3.56 -3.05
CA TRP A 173 5.92 -5.01 -3.10
C TRP A 173 5.00 -5.56 -2.00
N LEU A 174 5.01 -4.95 -0.80
CA LEU A 174 4.03 -5.23 0.24
C LEU A 174 2.61 -4.96 -0.25
N PHE A 175 2.41 -3.85 -0.95
CA PHE A 175 1.12 -3.54 -1.55
C PHE A 175 0.78 -4.52 -2.70
N LYS A 176 1.68 -4.77 -3.65
CA LYS A 176 1.44 -5.67 -4.78
C LYS A 176 1.14 -7.11 -4.33
N SER A 177 1.79 -7.58 -3.28
CA SER A 177 1.56 -8.91 -2.70
C SER A 177 0.22 -9.05 -1.96
N GLY A 178 -0.44 -7.94 -1.64
CA GLY A 178 -1.67 -7.93 -0.85
C GLY A 178 -1.44 -7.97 0.65
N LEU A 179 -0.20 -7.90 1.15
CA LEU A 179 0.10 -7.92 2.58
C LEU A 179 -0.40 -6.66 3.28
N VAL A 180 -0.35 -5.52 2.61
CA VAL A 180 -0.82 -4.23 3.15
C VAL A 180 -1.88 -3.59 2.24
N SER A 181 -2.73 -2.76 2.83
CA SER A 181 -3.73 -1.96 2.12
C SER A 181 -3.13 -0.65 1.55
N LEU A 182 -3.87 -0.01 0.64
CA LEU A 182 -3.54 1.32 0.12
C LEU A 182 -3.50 2.36 1.25
N PRO A 183 -4.48 2.43 2.19
CA PRO A 183 -4.40 3.33 3.34
C PRO A 183 -3.09 3.18 4.13
N TRP A 184 -2.65 1.94 4.39
CA TRP A 184 -1.36 1.69 5.05
C TRP A 184 -0.18 2.21 4.21
N LEU A 185 -0.14 1.88 2.91
CA LEU A 185 0.90 2.35 2.00
C LEU A 185 0.99 3.87 2.00
N LEU A 186 -0.14 4.57 1.89
CA LEU A 186 -0.18 6.02 1.85
C LEU A 186 0.19 6.69 3.17
N LYS A 187 -0.11 6.06 4.30
CA LYS A 187 0.24 6.53 5.64
C LYS A 187 1.74 6.48 5.88
N TYR A 188 2.40 5.39 5.48
CA TYR A 188 3.80 5.14 5.81
C TYR A 188 4.79 5.37 4.66
N ARG A 189 4.33 5.78 3.46
CA ARG A 189 5.19 5.99 2.28
C ARG A 189 6.43 6.89 2.51
N ASN A 190 6.36 7.78 3.49
CA ASN A 190 7.43 8.75 3.78
C ASN A 190 8.03 8.54 5.19
N ALA A 191 7.83 7.37 5.81
CA ALA A 191 8.39 7.09 7.12
C ALA A 191 9.92 7.05 7.05
N ASN A 192 10.58 7.86 7.87
CA ASN A 192 12.03 8.05 7.80
C ASN A 192 12.72 8.26 9.16
N THR A 193 11.97 8.08 10.25
CA THR A 193 12.44 8.13 11.63
C THR A 193 12.26 6.76 12.29
N GLU A 194 13.00 6.48 13.35
CA GLU A 194 12.83 5.24 14.14
C GLU A 194 11.37 5.01 14.54
N SER A 195 10.71 6.04 15.08
CA SER A 195 9.33 5.94 15.55
C SER A 195 8.36 5.66 14.41
N ALA A 196 8.50 6.33 13.27
CA ALA A 196 7.64 6.12 12.12
C ALA A 196 7.86 4.76 11.47
N LEU A 197 9.12 4.32 11.34
CA LEU A 197 9.48 3.02 10.79
C LEU A 197 9.06 1.86 11.71
N THR A 198 9.22 2.02 13.02
CA THR A 198 8.72 1.06 14.01
C THR A 198 7.19 1.00 13.99
N ALA A 199 6.51 2.14 13.83
CA ALA A 199 5.05 2.17 13.69
C ALA A 199 4.58 1.53 12.38
N ALA A 200 5.38 1.59 11.32
CA ALA A 200 5.08 0.98 10.02
C ALA A 200 5.33 -0.54 10.03
N PHE A 201 6.52 -0.99 10.43
CA PHE A 201 6.98 -2.37 10.24
C PHE A 201 7.10 -3.19 11.54
N GLY A 202 6.94 -2.55 12.70
CA GLY A 202 7.35 -3.12 13.98
C GLY A 202 8.87 -3.03 14.19
N ARG A 203 9.35 -3.55 15.33
CA ARG A 203 10.79 -3.51 15.68
C ARG A 203 11.63 -4.56 14.93
N GLY A 204 10.99 -5.60 14.40
CA GLY A 204 11.66 -6.77 13.85
C GLY A 204 12.49 -7.54 14.88
N THR A 205 13.30 -8.47 14.39
CA THR A 205 14.26 -9.25 15.17
C THR A 205 15.66 -8.92 14.70
N VAL A 206 16.53 -8.50 15.62
CA VAL A 206 17.95 -8.25 15.32
C VAL A 206 18.63 -9.57 14.99
N ILE A 207 19.24 -9.65 13.80
CA ILE A 207 20.00 -10.80 13.33
C ILE A 207 21.50 -10.51 13.20
N TRP A 208 21.88 -9.23 13.25
CA TRP A 208 23.27 -8.79 13.28
C TRP A 208 23.38 -7.43 13.98
N ASN A 209 24.47 -7.21 14.71
CA ASN A 209 24.82 -5.92 15.28
C ASN A 209 26.35 -5.76 15.34
N GLY A 210 26.88 -4.73 14.68
CA GLY A 210 28.29 -4.37 14.68
C GLY A 210 28.99 -4.58 13.33
N ALA A 211 30.33 -4.54 13.33
CA ALA A 211 31.13 -4.68 12.12
C ALA A 211 30.90 -6.03 11.43
N PHE A 212 30.81 -6.04 10.10
CA PHE A 212 30.64 -7.25 9.30
C PHE A 212 31.88 -7.49 8.43
N SER A 213 32.32 -8.75 8.32
CA SER A 213 33.54 -9.15 7.63
C SER A 213 33.30 -10.37 6.72
N PRO A 214 34.22 -10.69 5.79
CA PRO A 214 34.04 -11.80 4.85
C PRO A 214 33.89 -13.19 5.48
N THR A 215 34.27 -13.38 6.75
CA THR A 215 34.09 -14.63 7.49
C THR A 215 32.75 -14.72 8.21
N ASN A 216 32.04 -13.59 8.38
CA ASN A 216 30.73 -13.57 9.03
C ASN A 216 29.65 -14.14 8.11
N ARG A 217 28.62 -14.71 8.71
CA ARG A 217 27.46 -15.28 8.00
C ARG A 217 26.20 -14.86 8.73
N LEU A 218 25.27 -14.26 8.01
CA LEU A 218 23.92 -14.06 8.50
C LEU A 218 23.21 -15.41 8.71
N PRO A 219 22.31 -15.51 9.69
CA PRO A 219 21.43 -16.67 9.79
C PRO A 219 20.57 -16.80 8.52
N MET A 220 20.03 -17.99 8.30
CA MET A 220 19.11 -18.22 7.20
C MET A 220 17.84 -17.39 7.41
N ILE A 221 17.59 -16.43 6.50
CA ILE A 221 16.41 -15.58 6.53
C ILE A 221 15.34 -16.22 5.64
N PRO A 222 14.12 -16.54 6.16
CA PRO A 222 13.11 -17.18 5.34
C PRO A 222 12.66 -16.29 4.18
N ARG A 223 12.21 -16.92 3.11
CA ARG A 223 11.70 -16.24 1.92
C ARG A 223 10.51 -15.34 2.28
N GLY A 224 10.44 -14.17 1.64
CA GLY A 224 9.40 -13.18 1.84
C GLY A 224 9.50 -12.40 3.16
N HIS A 225 10.56 -12.57 3.96
CA HIS A 225 10.86 -11.65 5.06
C HIS A 225 11.45 -10.35 4.52
N ILE A 226 11.26 -9.26 5.26
CA ILE A 226 11.91 -7.98 4.95
C ILE A 226 13.20 -7.92 5.76
N VAL A 227 14.26 -7.43 5.11
CA VAL A 227 15.56 -7.18 5.75
C VAL A 227 15.80 -5.68 5.73
N HIS A 228 16.10 -5.12 6.90
CA HIS A 228 16.48 -3.72 7.06
C HIS A 228 17.85 -3.64 7.73
N ILE A 229 18.81 -3.03 7.03
CA ILE A 229 20.18 -2.81 7.49
C ILE A 229 20.36 -1.33 7.73
N PHE A 230 20.79 -0.91 8.90
CA PHE A 230 20.94 0.51 9.24
C PHE A 230 22.03 0.73 10.29
N GLU A 231 22.45 1.98 10.42
CA GLU A 231 23.42 2.40 11.43
C GLU A 231 22.80 3.43 12.36
N HIS A 232 22.66 3.08 13.64
CA HIS A 232 21.99 3.90 14.66
C HIS A 232 22.55 5.33 14.78
N GLN A 233 23.83 5.53 14.45
CA GLN A 233 24.50 6.82 14.58
C GLN A 233 24.32 7.74 13.35
N LEU A 234 23.98 7.18 12.18
CA LEU A 234 23.91 7.93 10.93
C LEU A 234 22.46 8.11 10.45
N SER A 235 21.69 7.03 10.36
CA SER A 235 20.29 7.10 9.94
C SER A 235 19.55 5.80 10.12
N TRP A 236 18.27 5.89 10.52
CA TRP A 236 17.31 4.80 10.38
C TRP A 236 16.81 4.62 8.93
N ASN A 237 17.18 5.51 8.01
CA ASN A 237 16.94 5.39 6.56
C ASN A 237 17.99 4.52 5.88
N GLY A 238 18.23 3.33 6.44
CA GLY A 238 19.22 2.38 5.95
C GLY A 238 18.79 1.70 4.65
N HIS A 239 19.29 0.49 4.43
CA HIS A 239 19.02 -0.31 3.26
C HIS A 239 17.88 -1.33 3.50
N TRP A 240 16.94 -1.40 2.56
CA TRP A 240 15.73 -2.22 2.64
C TRP A 240 15.67 -3.24 1.51
N MET A 241 15.32 -4.48 1.85
CA MET A 241 15.24 -5.58 0.89
C MET A 241 14.17 -6.60 1.27
N VAL A 242 13.82 -7.47 0.32
CA VAL A 242 13.01 -8.67 0.58
C VAL A 242 13.88 -9.91 0.40
N SER A 243 13.93 -10.77 1.42
CA SER A 243 14.58 -12.07 1.34
C SER A 243 13.90 -12.96 0.30
N LEU A 244 14.69 -13.59 -0.55
CA LEU A 244 14.24 -14.61 -1.50
C LEU A 244 14.49 -16.03 -0.99
N GLY A 245 15.04 -16.16 0.22
CA GLY A 245 15.56 -17.41 0.78
C GLY A 245 17.01 -17.67 0.33
N ASN A 246 17.66 -18.65 0.96
CA ASN A 246 18.98 -19.15 0.58
C ASN A 246 20.08 -18.07 0.48
N GLY A 247 20.02 -17.04 1.32
CA GLY A 247 21.00 -15.94 1.33
C GLY A 247 20.84 -14.92 0.19
N LEU A 248 19.76 -15.03 -0.60
CA LEU A 248 19.44 -14.10 -1.68
C LEU A 248 18.37 -13.09 -1.27
N ALA A 249 18.36 -11.93 -1.93
CA ALA A 249 17.37 -10.88 -1.73
C ALA A 249 17.04 -10.15 -3.04
N ALA A 250 15.88 -9.48 -3.03
CA ALA A 250 15.49 -8.47 -4.02
C ALA A 250 15.55 -7.08 -3.37
N GLY A 251 16.09 -6.11 -4.11
CA GLY A 251 16.27 -4.74 -3.64
C GLY A 251 16.46 -3.77 -4.80
N VAL A 252 16.44 -2.48 -4.47
CA VAL A 252 16.81 -1.40 -5.40
C VAL A 252 18.03 -0.70 -4.82
N ASN A 253 19.12 -0.65 -5.59
CA ASN A 253 20.33 0.04 -5.15
C ASN A 253 20.18 1.55 -5.36
N ASN A 254 20.64 2.29 -4.35
CA ASN A 254 20.81 3.73 -4.39
C ASN A 254 22.31 4.03 -4.41
N ASN A 255 23.01 3.72 -5.50
CA ASN A 255 24.37 4.21 -5.68
C ASN A 255 24.31 5.64 -6.25
N ASN A 256 24.85 6.60 -5.48
CA ASN A 256 25.10 7.98 -5.92
C ASN A 256 26.42 8.07 -6.69
N GLU A 257 26.79 7.03 -7.44
CA GLU A 257 28.02 7.04 -8.24
C GLU A 257 27.86 7.95 -9.45
N ASP A 258 28.94 8.61 -9.85
CA ASP A 258 29.05 9.41 -11.07
C ASP A 258 30.02 8.69 -12.03
N PRO A 259 29.62 8.29 -13.24
CA PRO A 259 28.31 8.50 -13.86
C PRO A 259 27.20 7.71 -13.15
N PRO A 260 25.95 8.22 -13.16
CA PRO A 260 24.83 7.54 -12.52
C PRO A 260 24.67 6.14 -13.09
N VAL A 261 25.10 5.14 -12.31
CA VAL A 261 24.75 3.75 -12.58
C VAL A 261 23.22 3.69 -12.55
N PRO A 262 22.55 3.12 -13.56
CA PRO A 262 21.11 2.97 -13.51
C PRO A 262 20.73 2.32 -12.18
N ARG A 263 19.78 2.91 -11.45
CA ARG A 263 19.23 2.31 -10.22
C ARG A 263 18.56 1.00 -10.59
N ASP A 264 19.37 -0.03 -10.70
CA ASP A 264 18.96 -1.30 -11.26
C ASP A 264 18.37 -2.13 -10.13
N TYR A 265 17.05 -2.27 -10.25
CA TYR A 265 16.29 -3.28 -9.56
C TYR A 265 17.00 -4.63 -9.75
N CYS A 266 17.44 -5.21 -8.64
CA CYS A 266 18.13 -6.47 -8.62
C CYS A 266 17.29 -7.50 -7.86
N THR A 267 17.09 -8.66 -8.49
CA THR A 267 16.31 -9.76 -7.95
C THR A 267 17.18 -10.90 -7.41
N GLN A 268 18.50 -10.70 -7.34
CA GLN A 268 19.47 -11.72 -6.91
C GLN A 268 20.64 -11.09 -6.15
N LEU A 269 20.36 -10.19 -5.21
CA LEU A 269 21.38 -9.63 -4.31
C LEU A 269 21.82 -10.70 -3.30
N ASN A 270 23.12 -10.78 -3.02
CA ASN A 270 23.65 -11.61 -1.93
C ASN A 270 23.58 -10.84 -0.60
N LEU A 271 22.83 -11.34 0.37
CA LEU A 271 22.60 -10.65 1.64
C LEU A 271 23.87 -10.39 2.46
N ASN A 272 24.80 -11.36 2.52
CA ASN A 272 26.07 -11.17 3.20
C ASN A 272 26.91 -10.08 2.52
N LYS A 273 26.88 -10.03 1.18
CA LYS A 273 27.54 -8.97 0.42
C LYS A 273 26.93 -7.59 0.70
N GLN A 274 25.60 -7.49 0.81
CA GLN A 274 24.95 -6.21 1.13
C GLN A 274 25.37 -5.67 2.49
N LEU A 275 25.46 -6.54 3.51
CA LEU A 275 25.91 -6.12 4.84
C LEU A 275 27.41 -5.80 4.89
N LEU A 276 28.22 -6.54 4.12
CA LEU A 276 29.65 -6.25 3.95
C LEU A 276 29.87 -4.89 3.26
N ASP A 277 29.16 -4.64 2.16
CA ASP A 277 29.26 -3.39 1.39
C ASP A 277 28.72 -2.18 2.19
N PHE A 278 27.79 -2.41 3.13
CA PHE A 278 27.31 -1.38 4.07
C PHE A 278 28.35 -1.07 5.19
N GLY A 279 29.39 -1.89 5.36
CA GLY A 279 30.45 -1.69 6.36
C GLY A 279 30.13 -2.17 7.77
N GLY A 280 29.01 -2.88 7.97
CA GLY A 280 28.50 -3.29 9.29
C GLY A 280 27.23 -2.54 9.71
N GLY A 281 26.88 -2.59 10.98
CA GLY A 281 25.68 -1.93 11.53
C GLY A 281 24.68 -2.93 12.14
N THR A 282 23.42 -2.53 12.23
CA THR A 282 22.34 -3.37 12.73
C THR A 282 21.55 -3.92 11.55
N ALA A 283 21.40 -5.24 11.46
CA ALA A 283 20.47 -5.88 10.53
C ALA A 283 19.30 -6.48 11.31
N VAL A 284 18.08 -6.11 10.91
CA VAL A 284 16.84 -6.66 11.44
C VAL A 284 16.06 -7.41 10.37
N VAL A 285 15.38 -8.46 10.79
CA VAL A 285 14.42 -9.22 10.00
C VAL A 285 13.02 -8.89 10.48
N ILE A 286 12.13 -8.59 9.55
CA ILE A 286 10.72 -8.30 9.81
C ILE A 286 9.88 -9.37 9.12
N ASP A 287 9.05 -10.04 9.93
CA ASP A 287 7.97 -10.88 9.43
C ASP A 287 6.82 -9.97 8.95
N PRO A 288 6.46 -9.99 7.65
CA PRO A 288 5.41 -9.14 7.12
C PRO A 288 4.03 -9.42 7.73
N PHE A 289 3.80 -10.58 8.35
CA PHE A 289 2.54 -10.84 9.06
C PHE A 289 2.44 -10.16 10.42
N LEU A 290 3.57 -9.74 10.98
CA LEU A 290 3.63 -8.98 12.23
C LEU A 290 3.60 -7.47 12.00
N ILE A 291 3.44 -7.01 10.75
CA ILE A 291 3.31 -5.59 10.40
C ILE A 291 2.06 -4.99 11.10
N PRO A 292 2.24 -3.95 11.94
CA PRO A 292 1.12 -3.28 12.60
C PRO A 292 0.16 -2.63 11.60
N GLY A 293 -1.15 -2.76 11.85
CA GLY A 293 -2.17 -2.01 11.13
C GLY A 293 -2.23 -2.27 9.62
N ARG A 294 -1.83 -3.46 9.14
CA ARG A 294 -1.85 -3.82 7.71
C ARG A 294 -3.23 -3.80 7.03
N LEU A 295 -4.30 -3.63 7.81
CA LEU A 295 -5.70 -3.50 7.40
C LEU A 295 -6.00 -2.04 7.03
#